data_AF-A0A3C1UII7-F1
#
_entry.id   AF-A0A3C1UII7-F1
#
_cell.length_a   1.000
_cell.length_b   1.000
_cell.length_c   1.000
_cell.angle_alpha   90.00
_cell.angle_beta   90.00
_cell.angle_gamma   90.00
#
_symmetry.space_group_name_H-M   'P 1'
#
loop_
_entity.id
_entity.type
_entity.pdbx_description
1 polymer ?
#
loop_
_entity_poly.entity_id
_entity_poly.type
_entity_poly.pdbx_seq_one_letter_code
_entity_poly.pdbx_strand_id
1 'polypeptide(L)'
;MHSKESWHESLRNAPILDVHEHHIPEVYLSSKTNLLALFQQSYAGWTVKRPYPLPSEHQEESSLRSTLKPFGWDELRPYLVERGSNNFVRNLTQGILALHGNSDWIWIDEGNWESVNARVTASRIEIGFQSKSLFLSNVTQVITDDYTNPMLNARESLGSQYQSVVRINAFALGWHSKSKDHNGNSAAAILSKAGFHPESFEDYLEAIRALAGQMKSRGQVAFKNALAYDRSIEFQVPNKLLAKR
;
A
#
# COMPACT_ATOMS: atom_id res chain seq x y z
N MET A 1 -29.30 25.91 10.58
CA MET A 1 -29.71 24.68 9.86
C MET A 1 -28.86 24.62 8.60
N HIS A 2 -27.75 23.88 8.63
CA HIS A 2 -26.89 23.72 7.45
C HIS A 2 -27.66 22.90 6.40
N SER A 3 -27.84 23.44 5.19
CA SER A 3 -28.47 22.70 4.10
C SER A 3 -27.62 21.44 3.80
N LYS A 4 -28.25 20.37 3.29
CA LYS A 4 -27.50 19.16 2.87
C LYS A 4 -26.38 19.49 1.88
N GLU A 5 -26.58 20.50 1.04
CA GLU A 5 -25.58 21.02 0.10
C GLU A 5 -24.35 21.57 0.81
N SER A 6 -24.50 22.33 1.90
CA SER A 6 -23.34 22.87 2.65
C SER A 6 -22.51 21.78 3.35
N TRP A 7 -23.13 20.66 3.73
CA TRP A 7 -22.42 19.53 4.32
C TRP A 7 -21.60 18.75 3.28
N HIS A 8 -22.16 18.47 2.10
CA HIS A 8 -21.44 17.79 1.03
C HIS A 8 -20.25 18.60 0.51
N GLU A 9 -20.40 19.92 0.42
CA GLU A 9 -19.30 20.81 0.06
C GLU A 9 -18.22 20.83 1.15
N SER A 10 -18.62 20.94 2.42
CA SER A 10 -17.68 20.90 3.54
C SER A 10 -16.89 19.58 3.61
N LEU A 11 -17.55 18.45 3.37
CA LEU A 11 -16.90 17.13 3.35
C LEU A 11 -15.93 16.99 2.16
N ARG A 12 -16.30 17.48 0.97
CA ARG A 12 -15.44 17.44 -0.21
C ARG A 12 -14.16 18.26 -0.05
N ASN A 13 -14.24 19.36 0.69
CA ASN A 13 -13.12 20.26 0.91
C ASN A 13 -12.32 19.95 2.19
N ALA A 14 -12.76 18.97 2.99
CA ALA A 14 -12.09 18.62 4.24
C ALA A 14 -10.71 18.01 3.96
N PRO A 15 -9.65 18.44 4.68
CA PRO A 15 -8.32 17.85 4.54
C PRO A 15 -8.35 16.37 4.95
N ILE A 16 -7.67 15.54 4.19
CA ILE A 16 -7.61 14.10 4.41
C ILE A 16 -6.31 13.76 5.16
N LEU A 17 -6.46 13.09 6.29
CA LEU A 17 -5.40 12.30 6.91
C LEU A 17 -5.64 10.85 6.52
N ASP A 18 -4.78 10.33 5.66
CA ASP A 18 -4.85 8.93 5.26
C ASP A 18 -4.17 8.06 6.32
N VAL A 19 -5.00 7.32 7.05
CA VAL A 19 -4.57 6.60 8.25
C VAL A 19 -3.97 5.22 7.95
N HIS A 20 -4.09 4.72 6.71
CA HIS A 20 -3.51 3.43 6.33
C HIS A 20 -3.45 3.27 4.80
N GLU A 21 -2.23 3.18 4.28
CA GLU A 21 -1.96 2.89 2.86
C GLU A 21 -0.88 1.83 2.65
N HIS A 22 -0.78 1.32 1.41
CA HIS A 22 0.26 0.36 1.00
C HIS A 22 1.20 0.94 -0.07
N HIS A 23 1.63 2.20 0.10
CA HIS A 23 2.62 2.80 -0.78
C HIS A 23 4.00 2.18 -0.57
N ILE A 24 4.35 1.23 -1.43
CA ILE A 24 5.69 0.61 -1.54
C ILE A 24 6.57 1.51 -2.41
N PRO A 25 7.68 2.08 -1.90
CA PRO A 25 8.49 3.06 -2.62
C PRO A 25 8.92 2.62 -4.02
N GLU A 26 9.36 1.38 -4.18
CA GLU A 26 9.85 0.83 -5.46
C GLU A 26 8.76 0.75 -6.54
N VAL A 27 7.50 0.65 -6.13
CA VAL A 27 6.35 0.59 -7.04
C VAL A 27 5.78 1.98 -7.25
N TYR A 28 5.53 2.70 -6.16
CA TYR A 28 4.88 4.01 -6.17
C TYR A 28 5.73 5.08 -6.89
N LEU A 29 7.05 5.04 -6.71
CA LEU A 29 8.00 5.97 -7.32
C LEU A 29 8.55 5.50 -8.67
N SER A 30 8.06 4.38 -9.18
CA SER A 30 8.53 3.85 -10.45
C SER A 30 8.21 4.81 -11.60
N SER A 31 9.26 5.28 -12.28
CA SER A 31 9.16 6.00 -13.56
C SER A 31 8.59 5.12 -14.69
N LYS A 32 8.46 3.81 -14.45
CA LYS A 32 7.97 2.85 -15.42
C LYS A 32 6.46 2.59 -15.36
N THR A 33 5.73 3.36 -14.56
CA THR A 33 4.28 3.21 -14.40
C THR A 33 3.55 3.98 -15.51
N ASN A 34 2.84 3.24 -16.35
CA ASN A 34 1.96 3.75 -17.41
C ASN A 34 0.48 3.57 -17.04
N LEU A 35 -0.44 3.99 -17.91
CA LEU A 35 -1.89 3.89 -17.64
C LEU A 35 -2.34 2.45 -17.41
N LEU A 36 -1.89 1.50 -18.23
CA LEU A 36 -2.23 0.08 -18.08
C LEU A 36 -1.74 -0.48 -16.74
N ALA A 37 -0.54 -0.10 -16.30
CA ALA A 37 0.01 -0.53 -15.02
C ALA A 37 -0.86 -0.09 -13.83
N LEU A 38 -1.47 1.11 -13.88
CA LEU A 38 -2.41 1.56 -12.83
C LEU A 38 -3.64 0.64 -12.73
N PHE A 39 -4.17 0.18 -13.86
CA PHE A 39 -5.27 -0.80 -13.86
C PHE A 39 -4.78 -2.15 -13.32
N GLN A 40 -3.67 -2.66 -13.81
CA GLN A 40 -3.14 -3.98 -13.42
C GLN A 40 -2.74 -4.08 -11.94
N GLN A 41 -2.21 -3.00 -11.36
CA GLN A 41 -1.71 -2.96 -9.98
C GLN A 41 -2.79 -2.58 -8.94
N SER A 42 -4.01 -2.30 -9.37
CA SER A 42 -5.12 -1.92 -8.49
C SER A 42 -6.16 -3.04 -8.37
N TYR A 43 -7.19 -2.79 -7.58
CA TYR A 43 -8.39 -3.65 -7.54
C TYR A 43 -9.11 -3.76 -8.89
N ALA A 44 -8.89 -2.86 -9.84
CA ALA A 44 -9.41 -3.01 -11.20
C ALA A 44 -8.78 -4.22 -11.91
N GLY A 45 -7.49 -4.47 -11.68
CA GLY A 45 -6.73 -5.65 -12.11
C GLY A 45 -7.45 -6.95 -11.76
N TRP A 46 -8.05 -6.98 -10.56
CA TRP A 46 -8.70 -8.17 -10.00
C TRP A 46 -9.99 -8.54 -10.75
N THR A 47 -10.57 -7.62 -11.51
CA THR A 47 -11.76 -7.88 -12.34
C THR A 47 -11.43 -8.63 -13.63
N VAL A 48 -10.14 -8.66 -14.01
CA VAL A 48 -9.63 -9.33 -15.22
C VAL A 48 -8.85 -10.58 -14.84
N LYS A 49 -7.88 -10.46 -13.92
CA LYS A 49 -7.06 -11.58 -13.46
C LYS A 49 -6.89 -11.54 -11.95
N ARG A 50 -7.09 -12.69 -11.30
CA ARG A 50 -6.89 -12.82 -9.84
C ARG A 50 -5.41 -12.55 -9.50
N PRO A 51 -5.14 -11.72 -8.49
CA PRO A 51 -3.76 -11.35 -8.10
C PRO A 51 -3.07 -12.42 -7.25
N TYR A 52 -3.82 -13.35 -6.67
CA TYR A 52 -3.33 -14.45 -5.86
C TYR A 52 -3.73 -15.80 -6.47
N PRO A 53 -2.84 -16.79 -6.41
CA PRO A 53 -3.17 -18.16 -6.75
C PRO A 53 -4.19 -18.72 -5.75
N LEU A 54 -4.97 -19.71 -6.17
CA LEU A 54 -5.61 -20.62 -5.21
C LEU A 54 -4.52 -21.39 -4.44
N PRO A 55 -4.83 -21.94 -3.26
CA PRO A 55 -3.91 -22.81 -2.53
C PRO A 55 -3.35 -23.99 -3.37
N SER A 56 -4.03 -24.37 -4.45
CA SER A 56 -3.63 -25.41 -5.40
C SER A 56 -2.79 -24.94 -6.59
N GLU A 57 -2.53 -23.64 -6.73
CA GLU A 57 -1.85 -23.04 -7.87
C GLU A 57 -0.45 -22.55 -7.46
N HIS A 58 0.58 -22.88 -8.24
CA HIS A 58 1.91 -22.30 -8.08
C HIS A 58 1.99 -20.95 -8.81
N GLN A 59 2.44 -19.90 -8.12
CA GLN A 59 2.64 -18.59 -8.74
C GLN A 59 4.06 -18.49 -9.30
N GLU A 60 4.21 -18.18 -10.58
CA GLU A 60 5.42 -17.51 -11.06
C GLU A 60 5.44 -16.10 -10.44
N GLU A 61 6.60 -15.63 -9.97
CA GLU A 61 6.76 -14.35 -9.27
C GLU A 61 5.92 -13.24 -9.92
N SER A 62 4.84 -12.84 -9.25
CA SER A 62 4.08 -11.66 -9.60
C SER A 62 4.93 -10.44 -9.24
N SER A 63 5.76 -9.98 -10.17
CA SER A 63 6.50 -8.75 -9.96
C SER A 63 5.49 -7.61 -9.92
N LEU A 64 5.25 -7.06 -8.72
CA LEU A 64 4.50 -5.80 -8.53
C LEU A 64 5.13 -4.63 -9.29
N ARG A 65 6.35 -4.81 -9.81
CA ARG A 65 7.10 -3.82 -10.57
C ARG A 65 6.49 -3.63 -11.96
N SER A 66 6.13 -2.39 -12.25
CA SER A 66 5.74 -1.96 -13.59
C SER A 66 6.92 -2.04 -14.55
N THR A 67 6.68 -2.56 -15.74
CA THR A 67 7.60 -2.44 -16.88
C THR A 67 6.92 -1.56 -17.92
N LEU A 68 7.66 -0.61 -18.50
CA LEU A 68 7.17 0.15 -19.66
C LEU A 68 7.16 -0.79 -20.84
N LYS A 69 6.02 -1.44 -21.05
CA LYS A 69 5.72 -2.16 -22.28
C LYS A 69 4.78 -1.30 -23.12
N PRO A 70 5.04 -1.12 -24.42
CA PRO A 70 4.04 -0.62 -25.34
C PRO A 70 2.76 -1.47 -25.21
N PHE A 71 1.62 -0.80 -25.24
CA PHE A 71 0.31 -1.44 -25.20
C PHE A 71 -0.68 -0.62 -26.03
N GLY A 72 -1.74 -1.23 -26.52
CA GLY A 72 -2.80 -0.59 -27.28
C GLY A 72 -4.10 -0.45 -26.48
N TRP A 73 -5.14 0.06 -27.18
CA TRP A 73 -6.49 0.15 -26.62
C TRP A 73 -7.06 -1.22 -26.21
N ASP A 74 -6.71 -2.28 -26.95
CA ASP A 74 -7.19 -3.64 -26.69
C ASP A 74 -6.81 -4.15 -25.30
N GLU A 75 -5.67 -3.74 -24.74
CA GLU A 75 -5.27 -4.10 -23.37
C GLU A 75 -6.01 -3.30 -22.29
N LEU A 76 -6.56 -2.12 -22.60
CA LEU A 76 -7.39 -1.33 -21.69
C LEU A 76 -8.87 -1.69 -21.76
N ARG A 77 -9.34 -2.17 -22.92
CA ARG A 77 -10.73 -2.52 -23.19
C ARG A 77 -11.36 -3.44 -22.14
N PRO A 78 -10.67 -4.49 -21.61
CA PRO A 78 -11.23 -5.35 -20.56
C PRO A 78 -11.62 -4.58 -19.29
N TYR A 79 -10.88 -3.53 -18.95
CA TYR A 79 -11.18 -2.68 -17.80
C TYR A 79 -12.27 -1.67 -18.15
N LEU A 80 -12.04 -0.87 -19.19
CA LEU A 80 -12.81 0.35 -19.45
C LEU A 80 -14.15 0.10 -20.14
N VAL A 81 -14.28 -0.99 -20.90
CA VAL A 81 -15.51 -1.34 -21.64
C VAL A 81 -16.20 -2.54 -20.99
N GLU A 82 -15.51 -3.67 -20.90
CA GLU A 82 -16.13 -4.94 -20.47
C GLU A 82 -16.43 -4.98 -18.96
N ARG A 83 -15.73 -4.14 -18.19
CA ARG A 83 -15.88 -4.00 -16.73
C ARG A 83 -16.05 -2.54 -16.30
N GLY A 84 -16.37 -1.64 -17.23
CA GLY A 84 -16.50 -0.20 -16.96
C GLY A 84 -17.58 0.18 -15.93
N SER A 85 -18.53 -0.71 -15.66
CA SER A 85 -19.53 -0.54 -14.60
C SER A 85 -19.03 -0.94 -13.21
N ASN A 86 -17.89 -1.61 -13.09
CA ASN A 86 -17.34 -2.05 -11.81
C ASN A 86 -16.85 -0.86 -10.98
N ASN A 87 -17.16 -0.85 -9.69
CA ASN A 87 -16.84 0.27 -8.80
C ASN A 87 -15.32 0.54 -8.69
N PHE A 88 -14.48 -0.51 -8.67
CA PHE A 88 -13.01 -0.33 -8.64
C PHE A 88 -12.51 0.35 -9.90
N VAL A 89 -13.03 -0.05 -11.07
CA VAL A 89 -12.69 0.57 -12.35
C VAL A 89 -13.15 2.02 -12.38
N ARG A 90 -14.42 2.28 -12.02
CA ARG A 90 -14.99 3.64 -12.06
C ARG A 90 -14.23 4.61 -11.16
N ASN A 91 -13.94 4.21 -9.92
CA ASN A 91 -13.23 5.06 -8.97
C ASN A 91 -11.79 5.33 -9.44
N LEU A 92 -11.10 4.30 -9.95
CA LEU A 92 -9.76 4.48 -10.50
C LEU A 92 -9.75 5.42 -11.71
N THR A 93 -10.66 5.22 -12.67
CA THR A 93 -10.79 6.07 -13.85
C THR A 93 -11.04 7.52 -13.47
N GLN A 94 -11.94 7.78 -12.50
CA GLN A 94 -12.21 9.13 -12.00
C GLN A 94 -10.98 9.76 -11.34
N GLY A 95 -10.25 9.01 -10.51
CA GLY A 95 -9.01 9.49 -9.90
C GLY A 95 -7.92 9.81 -10.93
N ILE A 96 -7.76 8.96 -11.95
CA ILE A 96 -6.83 9.19 -13.06
C ILE A 96 -7.21 10.46 -13.82
N LEU A 97 -8.48 10.64 -14.16
CA LEU A 97 -8.94 11.84 -14.89
C LEU A 97 -8.86 13.10 -14.03
N ALA A 98 -9.08 13.02 -12.72
CA ALA A 98 -8.90 14.15 -11.82
C ALA A 98 -7.44 14.64 -11.78
N LEU A 99 -6.47 13.72 -11.87
CA LEU A 99 -5.04 14.05 -11.81
C LEU A 99 -4.40 14.30 -13.19
N HIS A 100 -4.89 13.64 -14.23
CA HIS A 100 -4.25 13.59 -15.54
C HIS A 100 -5.19 13.87 -16.72
N GLY A 101 -6.49 14.04 -16.48
CA GLY A 101 -7.48 14.30 -17.52
C GLY A 101 -7.54 15.78 -17.93
N ASN A 102 -8.42 16.06 -18.88
CA ASN A 102 -8.91 17.40 -19.16
C ASN A 102 -10.28 17.59 -18.50
N SER A 103 -10.68 18.84 -18.25
CA SER A 103 -11.96 19.18 -17.62
C SER A 103 -13.18 18.58 -18.32
N ASP A 104 -13.07 18.34 -19.62
CA ASP A 104 -14.17 17.89 -20.47
C ASP A 104 -14.26 16.35 -20.54
N TRP A 105 -13.28 15.64 -19.99
CA TRP A 105 -13.22 14.19 -20.03
C TRP A 105 -13.89 13.59 -18.80
N ILE A 106 -15.01 12.91 -19.04
CA ILE A 106 -15.77 12.17 -18.02
C ILE A 106 -15.38 10.69 -17.94
N TRP A 107 -14.74 10.16 -18.99
CA TRP A 107 -14.35 8.76 -19.12
C TRP A 107 -13.08 8.62 -19.96
N ILE A 108 -12.37 7.49 -19.80
CA ILE A 108 -11.23 7.12 -20.65
C ILE A 108 -11.74 6.18 -21.75
N ASP A 109 -11.54 6.54 -23.00
CA ASP A 109 -12.00 5.81 -24.18
C ASP A 109 -10.91 5.70 -25.26
N GLU A 110 -11.25 5.05 -26.38
CA GLU A 110 -10.35 4.85 -27.51
C GLU A 110 -9.81 6.17 -28.09
N GLY A 111 -10.57 7.27 -27.98
CA GLY A 111 -10.19 8.57 -28.52
C GLY A 111 -9.27 9.39 -27.61
N ASN A 112 -9.15 9.05 -26.32
CA ASN A 112 -8.38 9.87 -25.37
C ASN A 112 -7.32 9.12 -24.56
N TRP A 113 -7.31 7.79 -24.54
CA TRP A 113 -6.43 7.01 -23.65
C TRP A 113 -4.94 7.29 -23.87
N GLU A 114 -4.49 7.53 -25.11
CA GLU A 114 -3.09 7.82 -25.41
C GLU A 114 -2.63 9.12 -24.74
N SER A 115 -3.48 10.14 -24.79
CA SER A 115 -3.21 11.43 -24.16
C SER A 115 -3.19 11.31 -22.64
N VAL A 116 -4.11 10.53 -22.05
CA VAL A 116 -4.11 10.24 -20.62
C VAL A 116 -2.85 9.48 -20.23
N ASN A 117 -2.47 8.45 -21.00
CA ASN A 117 -1.27 7.67 -20.77
C ASN A 117 0.00 8.53 -20.81
N ALA A 118 0.12 9.43 -21.79
CA ALA A 118 1.25 10.34 -21.89
C ALA A 118 1.36 11.27 -20.66
N ARG A 119 0.23 11.72 -20.12
CA ARG A 119 0.22 12.55 -18.90
C ARG A 119 0.55 11.75 -17.64
N VAL A 120 0.07 10.51 -17.54
CA VAL A 120 0.46 9.59 -16.47
C VAL A 120 1.97 9.38 -16.49
N THR A 121 2.56 8.98 -17.62
CA THR A 121 3.99 8.69 -17.70
C THR A 121 4.85 9.93 -17.48
N ALA A 122 4.47 11.08 -18.03
CA ALA A 122 5.17 12.36 -17.79
C ALA A 122 5.17 12.74 -16.31
N SER A 123 4.06 12.53 -15.59
CA SER A 123 3.99 12.84 -14.16
C SER A 123 4.96 12.00 -13.32
N ARG A 124 5.28 10.76 -13.72
CA ARG A 124 6.13 9.85 -12.94
C ARG A 124 7.60 10.23 -12.92
N ILE A 125 8.03 11.13 -13.80
CA ILE A 125 9.40 11.65 -13.85
C ILE A 125 9.48 13.10 -13.34
N GLU A 126 8.35 13.70 -12.99
CA GLU A 126 8.30 15.06 -12.43
C GLU A 126 8.86 15.05 -11.01
N ILE A 127 9.82 15.95 -10.74
CA ILE A 127 10.34 16.14 -9.39
C ILE A 127 9.20 16.62 -8.47
N GLY A 128 8.98 15.91 -7.36
CA GLY A 128 7.92 16.24 -6.40
C GLY A 128 6.52 15.73 -6.81
N PHE A 129 6.44 14.81 -7.78
CA PHE A 129 5.21 14.11 -8.16
C PHE A 129 4.34 13.70 -6.95
N GLN A 130 4.94 13.08 -5.94
CA GLN A 130 4.25 12.58 -4.75
C GLN A 130 3.52 13.71 -4.02
N SER A 131 4.25 14.77 -3.65
CA SER A 131 3.68 15.92 -2.96
C SER A 131 2.61 16.62 -3.80
N LYS A 132 2.81 16.71 -5.12
CA LYS A 132 1.81 17.27 -6.04
C LYS A 132 0.55 16.42 -6.08
N SER A 133 0.66 15.09 -6.17
CA SER A 133 -0.49 14.18 -6.16
C SER A 133 -1.27 14.25 -4.84
N LEU A 134 -0.57 14.31 -3.70
CA LEU A 134 -1.22 14.47 -2.39
C LEU A 134 -1.95 15.82 -2.28
N PHE A 135 -1.31 16.91 -2.72
CA PHE A 135 -1.91 18.25 -2.75
C PHE A 135 -3.18 18.29 -3.59
N LEU A 136 -3.13 17.77 -4.83
CA LEU A 136 -4.30 17.73 -5.72
C LEU A 136 -5.44 16.86 -5.18
N SER A 137 -5.14 15.92 -4.30
CA SER A 137 -6.11 15.02 -3.67
C SER A 137 -6.58 15.51 -2.29
N ASN A 138 -6.13 16.70 -1.85
CA ASN A 138 -6.36 17.24 -0.50
C ASN A 138 -5.89 16.29 0.63
N VAL A 139 -4.90 15.44 0.35
CA VAL A 139 -4.28 14.54 1.33
C VAL A 139 -3.12 15.28 1.98
N THR A 140 -3.28 15.56 3.26
CA THR A 140 -2.31 16.34 4.04
C THR A 140 -1.20 15.46 4.60
N GLN A 141 -1.52 14.22 4.93
CA GLN A 141 -0.62 13.28 5.57
C GLN A 141 -1.04 11.84 5.28
N VAL A 142 -0.05 10.94 5.19
CA VAL A 142 -0.25 9.52 4.90
C VAL A 142 0.49 8.65 5.91
N ILE A 143 -0.18 7.64 6.44
CA ILE A 143 0.43 6.59 7.25
C ILE A 143 0.51 5.33 6.38
N THR A 144 1.72 4.91 6.01
CA THR A 144 1.94 3.77 5.10
C THR A 144 2.42 2.51 5.84
N ASP A 145 1.99 1.38 5.32
CA ASP A 145 2.34 0.02 5.71
C ASP A 145 2.94 -0.72 4.51
N ASP A 146 4.26 -0.64 4.38
CA ASP A 146 4.98 -1.49 3.45
C ASP A 146 5.14 -2.89 4.06
N TYR A 147 4.29 -3.81 3.62
CA TYR A 147 4.29 -5.19 4.10
C TYR A 147 5.54 -5.98 3.68
N THR A 148 6.31 -5.48 2.72
CA THR A 148 7.60 -6.06 2.29
C THR A 148 8.77 -5.53 3.11
N ASN A 149 8.61 -4.36 3.74
CA ASN A 149 9.58 -3.76 4.63
C ASN A 149 8.92 -3.23 5.92
N PRO A 150 8.66 -4.10 6.93
CA PRO A 150 7.99 -3.73 8.18
C PRO A 150 8.64 -2.61 9.01
N MET A 151 9.86 -2.20 8.65
CA MET A 151 10.66 -1.17 9.32
C MET A 151 10.89 0.07 8.43
N LEU A 152 10.14 0.23 7.34
CA LEU A 152 10.26 1.36 6.42
C LEU A 152 10.26 2.70 7.18
N ASN A 153 11.19 3.60 6.81
CA ASN A 153 11.12 5.01 7.17
C ASN A 153 10.46 5.78 6.01
N ALA A 154 9.12 5.84 6.00
CA ALA A 154 8.38 6.39 4.88
C ALA A 154 8.64 7.88 4.70
N ARG A 155 8.95 8.61 5.77
CA ARG A 155 9.30 10.02 5.68
C ARG A 155 10.52 10.26 4.80
N GLU A 156 11.53 9.41 4.97
CA GLU A 156 12.78 9.48 4.21
C GLU A 156 12.59 8.99 2.77
N SER A 157 11.81 7.92 2.58
CA SER A 157 11.63 7.30 1.26
C SER A 157 10.57 7.96 0.37
N LEU A 158 9.51 8.54 0.96
CA LEU A 158 8.33 9.05 0.25
C LEU A 158 8.05 10.55 0.47
N GLY A 159 8.69 11.16 1.46
CA GLY A 159 8.62 12.59 1.73
C GLY A 159 8.02 12.97 3.08
N SER A 160 8.10 14.25 3.44
CA SER A 160 7.78 14.77 4.78
C SER A 160 6.34 14.52 5.25
N GLN A 161 5.39 14.36 4.32
CA GLN A 161 3.98 14.09 4.59
C GLN A 161 3.72 12.63 4.98
N TYR A 162 4.71 11.76 4.88
CA TYR A 162 4.56 10.34 5.18
C TYR A 162 5.04 9.99 6.60
N GLN A 163 4.33 9.03 7.18
CA GLN A 163 4.70 8.29 8.39
C GLN A 163 4.54 6.80 8.12
N SER A 164 5.17 5.99 8.96
CA SER A 164 5.09 4.53 8.84
C SER A 164 4.30 3.91 9.99
N VAL A 165 3.77 2.72 9.76
CA VAL A 165 3.49 1.76 10.83
C VAL A 165 4.69 0.83 11.03
N VAL A 166 4.72 0.13 12.18
CA VAL A 166 5.46 -1.12 12.30
C VAL A 166 4.49 -2.26 12.09
N ARG A 167 4.70 -3.06 11.04
CA ARG A 167 3.92 -4.27 10.82
C ARG A 167 4.40 -5.38 11.77
N ILE A 168 3.49 -5.91 12.58
CA ILE A 168 3.83 -6.79 13.70
C ILE A 168 3.39 -8.26 13.53
N ASN A 169 2.91 -8.66 12.35
CA ASN A 169 2.45 -10.03 12.09
C ASN A 169 3.49 -11.08 12.57
N ALA A 170 4.74 -10.90 12.17
CA ALA A 170 5.82 -11.84 12.49
C ALA A 170 6.04 -12.04 14.00
N PHE A 171 5.80 -11.01 14.84
CA PHE A 171 5.97 -11.13 16.28
C PHE A 171 4.94 -12.07 16.93
N ALA A 172 3.81 -12.31 16.26
CA ALA A 172 2.75 -13.19 16.74
C ALA A 172 2.94 -14.66 16.34
N LEU A 173 3.94 -14.97 15.50
CA LEU A 173 4.17 -16.35 15.02
C LEU A 173 5.22 -17.11 15.81
N GLY A 174 6.05 -16.39 16.57
CA GLY A 174 7.04 -16.97 17.46
C GLY A 174 8.35 -16.22 17.41
N TRP A 175 9.17 -16.44 18.43
CA TRP A 175 10.45 -15.76 18.61
C TRP A 175 11.63 -16.48 17.92
N HIS A 176 11.42 -17.71 17.44
CA HIS A 176 12.43 -18.48 16.72
C HIS A 176 12.78 -17.80 15.38
N SER A 177 14.07 -17.77 15.02
CA SER A 177 14.58 -17.02 13.85
C SER A 177 14.02 -17.50 12.50
N LYS A 178 13.58 -18.77 12.43
CA LYS A 178 12.95 -19.37 11.24
C LYS A 178 11.43 -19.11 11.14
N SER A 179 10.77 -18.59 12.17
CA SER A 179 9.34 -18.28 12.11
C SER A 179 9.09 -17.11 11.17
N LYS A 180 8.16 -17.27 10.22
CA LYS A 180 7.85 -16.29 9.18
C LYS A 180 6.36 -16.11 9.02
N ASP A 181 5.93 -14.87 8.82
CA ASP A 181 4.55 -14.54 8.42
C ASP A 181 4.29 -14.89 6.95
N HIS A 182 3.03 -14.77 6.53
CA HIS A 182 2.59 -14.98 5.15
C HIS A 182 3.23 -13.99 4.15
N ASN A 183 3.86 -12.91 4.62
CA ASN A 183 4.65 -11.99 3.81
C ASN A 183 6.15 -12.36 3.80
N GLY A 184 6.55 -13.43 4.49
CA GLY A 184 7.94 -13.92 4.58
C GLY A 184 8.79 -13.21 5.64
N ASN A 185 8.22 -12.30 6.44
CA ASN A 185 8.95 -11.55 7.46
C ASN A 185 9.16 -12.39 8.71
N SER A 186 10.33 -12.30 9.34
CA SER A 186 10.60 -12.88 10.66
C SER A 186 10.82 -11.79 11.71
N ALA A 187 10.40 -12.06 12.94
CA ALA A 187 10.59 -11.14 14.07
C ALA A 187 12.08 -10.88 14.33
N ALA A 188 12.92 -11.93 14.20
CA ALA A 188 14.37 -11.81 14.35
C ALA A 188 14.99 -10.84 13.33
N ALA A 189 14.57 -10.88 12.06
CA ALA A 189 15.07 -9.96 11.04
C ALA A 189 14.62 -8.51 11.28
N ILE A 190 13.38 -8.32 11.73
CA ILE A 190 12.84 -6.99 12.09
C ILE A 190 13.62 -6.40 13.27
N LEU A 191 13.85 -7.20 14.32
CA LEU A 191 14.61 -6.78 15.50
C LEU A 191 16.07 -6.47 15.18
N SER A 192 16.72 -7.29 14.36
CA SER A 192 18.10 -7.06 13.93
C SER A 192 18.26 -5.74 13.15
N LYS A 193 17.30 -5.40 12.27
CA LYS A 193 17.26 -4.08 11.60
C LYS A 193 17.13 -2.91 12.59
N ALA A 194 16.51 -3.14 13.75
CA ALA A 194 16.41 -2.16 14.83
C ALA A 194 17.62 -2.20 15.81
N GLY A 195 18.62 -3.05 15.55
CA GLY A 195 19.82 -3.19 16.37
C GLY A 195 19.71 -4.17 17.53
N PHE A 196 18.64 -4.97 17.60
CA PHE A 196 18.42 -5.94 18.67
C PHE A 196 18.70 -7.37 18.23
N HIS A 197 19.39 -8.14 19.06
CA HIS A 197 19.76 -9.54 18.81
C HIS A 197 19.42 -10.39 20.04
N PRO A 198 18.14 -10.71 20.27
CA PRO A 198 17.73 -11.46 21.45
C PRO A 198 18.23 -12.90 21.40
N GLU A 199 18.77 -13.40 22.51
CA GLU A 199 19.28 -14.78 22.64
C GLU A 199 18.33 -15.67 23.45
N SER A 200 17.41 -15.06 24.21
CA SER A 200 16.37 -15.74 24.98
C SER A 200 14.98 -15.17 24.71
N PHE A 201 13.95 -15.89 25.17
CA PHE A 201 12.57 -15.40 25.11
C PHE A 201 12.40 -14.10 25.92
N GLU A 202 13.08 -13.99 27.07
CA GLU A 202 13.12 -12.78 27.88
C GLU A 202 13.73 -11.60 27.10
N ASP A 203 14.90 -11.80 26.47
CA ASP A 203 15.53 -10.76 25.65
C ASP A 203 14.63 -10.35 24.48
N TYR A 204 13.93 -11.32 23.89
CA TYR A 204 12.97 -11.06 22.82
C TYR A 204 11.83 -10.14 23.28
N LEU A 205 11.28 -10.36 24.48
CA LEU A 205 10.26 -9.48 25.04
C LEU A 205 10.81 -8.08 25.35
N GLU A 206 12.02 -7.97 25.89
CA GLU A 206 12.65 -6.66 26.12
C GLU A 206 12.95 -5.94 24.81
N ALA A 207 13.41 -6.66 23.78
CA ALA A 207 13.67 -6.11 22.46
C ALA A 207 12.39 -5.55 21.81
N ILE A 208 11.24 -6.22 21.96
CA ILE A 208 9.94 -5.70 21.49
C ILE A 208 9.57 -4.41 22.21
N ARG A 209 9.76 -4.34 23.54
CA ARG A 209 9.49 -3.12 24.32
C ARG A 209 10.40 -1.98 23.90
N ALA A 210 11.69 -2.25 23.71
CA ALA A 210 12.66 -1.27 23.25
C ALA A 210 12.33 -0.79 21.83
N LEU A 211 11.93 -1.70 20.93
CA LEU A 211 11.44 -1.37 19.59
C LEU A 211 10.26 -0.40 19.67
N ALA A 212 9.26 -0.69 20.50
CA ALA A 212 8.10 0.18 20.71
C ALA A 212 8.51 1.57 21.21
N GLY A 213 9.43 1.64 22.18
CA GLY A 213 9.96 2.89 22.71
C GLY A 213 10.69 3.77 21.68
N GLN A 214 11.19 3.18 20.60
CA GLN A 214 11.93 3.87 19.55
C GLN A 214 11.08 4.18 18.29
N MET A 215 9.78 3.85 18.26
CA MET A 215 8.95 4.06 17.07
C MET A 215 8.89 5.53 16.66
N LYS A 216 8.64 6.42 17.64
CA LYS A 216 8.50 7.86 17.39
C LYS A 216 9.74 8.46 16.74
N SER A 217 10.94 8.10 17.19
CA SER A 217 12.19 8.63 16.62
C SER A 217 12.45 8.12 15.20
N ARG A 218 11.85 7.00 14.80
CA ARG A 218 11.88 6.46 13.43
C ARG A 218 10.72 6.91 12.55
N GLY A 219 9.91 7.88 13.00
CA GLY A 219 8.74 8.35 12.25
C GLY A 219 7.61 7.32 12.14
N GLN A 220 7.58 6.34 13.06
CA GLN A 220 6.54 5.32 13.13
C GLN A 220 5.48 5.71 14.16
N VAL A 221 4.20 5.60 13.80
CA VAL A 221 3.08 6.13 14.62
C VAL A 221 2.08 5.09 15.10
N ALA A 222 2.10 3.88 14.52
CA ALA A 222 1.18 2.82 14.91
C ALA A 222 1.79 1.44 14.70
N PHE A 223 1.21 0.45 15.37
CA PHE A 223 1.38 -0.96 15.04
C PHE A 223 0.27 -1.40 14.10
N LYS A 224 0.62 -2.23 13.11
CA LYS A 224 -0.34 -2.83 12.20
C LYS A 224 -0.23 -4.34 12.28
N ASN A 225 -1.36 -5.03 12.43
CA ASN A 225 -1.40 -6.48 12.44
C ASN A 225 -2.49 -7.04 11.51
N ALA A 226 -2.22 -8.13 10.80
CA ALA A 226 -3.17 -8.85 9.95
C ALA A 226 -3.06 -10.37 10.15
N LEU A 227 -3.23 -10.82 11.41
CA LEU A 227 -3.04 -12.21 11.82
C LEU A 227 -3.99 -13.23 11.20
N ALA A 228 -5.15 -12.79 10.69
CA ALA A 228 -6.17 -13.71 10.16
C ALA A 228 -5.65 -14.56 8.97
N TYR A 229 -4.58 -14.13 8.30
CA TYR A 229 -3.92 -14.89 7.24
C TYR A 229 -2.91 -15.91 7.77
N ASP A 230 -2.42 -15.74 9.00
CA ASP A 230 -1.32 -16.53 9.56
C ASP A 230 -1.81 -17.58 10.55
N ARG A 231 -2.82 -17.26 11.36
CA ARG A 231 -3.32 -18.14 12.43
C ARG A 231 -4.71 -17.73 12.91
N SER A 232 -5.39 -18.67 13.55
CA SER A 232 -6.58 -18.38 14.36
C SER A 232 -6.24 -17.39 15.47
N ILE A 233 -7.16 -16.46 15.72
CA ILE A 233 -7.07 -15.49 16.81
C ILE A 233 -7.86 -16.06 17.99
N GLU A 234 -7.16 -16.35 19.08
CA GLU A 234 -7.75 -16.87 20.31
C GLU A 234 -7.61 -15.83 21.43
N PHE A 235 -8.70 -15.58 22.15
CA PHE A 235 -8.73 -14.67 23.29
C PHE A 235 -8.63 -15.47 24.59
N GLN A 236 -7.44 -15.98 24.89
CA GLN A 236 -7.14 -16.76 26.10
C GLN A 236 -6.04 -16.11 26.93
N VAL A 237 -5.95 -16.48 28.21
CA VAL A 237 -4.84 -16.06 29.07
C VAL A 237 -3.53 -16.62 28.51
N PRO A 238 -2.50 -15.77 28.25
CA PRO A 238 -1.24 -16.24 27.68
C PRO A 238 -0.52 -17.24 28.60
N ASN A 239 -0.08 -18.38 28.04
CA ASN A 239 0.78 -19.33 28.74
C ASN A 239 2.25 -19.09 28.38
N LYS A 240 3.00 -18.42 29.28
CA LYS A 240 4.42 -18.11 29.04
C LYS A 240 5.31 -19.34 28.92
N LEU A 241 5.01 -20.43 29.63
CA LEU A 241 5.80 -21.66 29.53
C LEU A 241 5.65 -22.33 28.16
N LEU A 242 4.45 -22.25 27.58
CA LEU A 242 4.20 -22.71 26.22
C LEU A 242 4.92 -21.83 25.19
N ALA A 243 4.92 -20.52 25.37
CA ALA A 243 5.55 -19.58 24.44
C ALA A 243 7.09 -19.65 24.38
N LYS A 244 7.73 -20.18 25.43
CA LYS A 244 9.18 -20.41 25.48
C LYS A 244 9.65 -21.62 24.66
N ARG A 245 8.75 -22.56 24.36
CA ARG A 245 9.04 -23.76 23.58
C ARG A 245 9.01 -23.44 22.10
#